data_AF-A0A455UIL2-F1
#
_entry.id   AF-A0A455UIL2-F1
#
_cell.length_a   1.000
_cell.length_b   1.000
_cell.length_c   1.000
_cell.angle_alpha   90.00
_cell.angle_beta   90.00
_cell.angle_gamma   90.00
#
_symmetry.space_group_name_H-M   'P 1'
#
loop_
_entity.id
_entity.type
_entity.pdbx_description
1 polymer ?
#
loop_
_entity_poly.entity_id
_entity_poly.type
_entity_poly.pdbx_seq_one_letter_code
_entity_poly.pdbx_strand_id
1 'polypeptide(L)'
;MNVYSEILARLATQGIEWVQLDEPALVQDLPLAWQQAYERAYHRLQSAPLKLLLATYFGGLGDNLSLATRLPVAGLHIDAVRAPQQVESVIDRLGPSSGAIGWFYRWT
;
A
#
# COMPACT_ATOMS: atom_id res chain seq x y z
N MET A 1 -4.35 -1.39 -17.08
CA MET A 1 -4.86 -2.17 -15.93
C MET A 1 -4.97 -3.66 -16.15
N ASN A 2 -5.49 -4.14 -17.30
CA ASN A 2 -5.74 -5.59 -17.47
C ASN A 2 -4.49 -6.46 -17.26
N VAL A 3 -3.35 -6.00 -17.76
CA VAL A 3 -2.07 -6.72 -17.67
C VAL A 3 -1.65 -6.99 -16.23
N TYR A 4 -1.76 -6.00 -15.32
CA TYR A 4 -1.40 -6.22 -13.91
C TYR A 4 -2.33 -7.22 -13.24
N SER A 5 -3.65 -7.11 -13.46
CA SER A 5 -4.61 -8.09 -12.93
C SER A 5 -4.34 -9.51 -13.41
N GLU A 6 -3.98 -9.68 -14.69
CA GLU A 6 -3.60 -10.97 -15.26
C GLU A 6 -2.32 -11.52 -14.65
N ILE A 7 -1.30 -10.68 -14.43
CA ILE A 7 -0.06 -11.08 -13.77
C ILE A 7 -0.35 -11.55 -12.34
N LEU A 8 -1.10 -10.77 -11.55
CA LEU A 8 -1.44 -11.13 -10.18
C LEU A 8 -2.24 -12.43 -10.12
N ALA A 9 -3.20 -12.63 -11.03
CA ALA A 9 -3.95 -13.89 -11.11
C ALA A 9 -3.04 -15.08 -11.43
N ARG A 10 -2.08 -14.92 -12.36
CA ARG A 10 -1.09 -15.97 -12.66
C ARG A 10 -0.19 -16.27 -11.48
N LEU A 11 0.28 -15.26 -10.76
CA LEU A 11 1.07 -15.45 -9.54
C LEU A 11 0.29 -16.24 -8.49
N ALA A 12 -1.00 -15.93 -8.29
CA ALA A 12 -1.86 -16.69 -7.39
C ALA A 12 -1.98 -18.17 -7.80
N THR A 13 -2.08 -18.48 -9.10
CA THR A 13 -2.12 -19.89 -9.56
C THR A 13 -0.82 -20.67 -9.29
N GLN A 14 0.28 -19.97 -9.00
CA GLN A 14 1.56 -20.56 -8.60
C GLN A 14 1.71 -20.71 -7.08
N GLY A 15 0.65 -20.43 -6.30
CA GLY A 15 0.66 -20.51 -4.85
C GLY A 15 1.25 -19.28 -4.15
N ILE A 16 1.45 -18.17 -4.87
CA ILE A 16 1.92 -16.92 -4.26
C ILE A 16 0.77 -16.26 -3.50
N GLU A 17 0.96 -16.05 -2.21
CA GLU A 17 -0.05 -15.45 -1.34
C GLU A 17 0.06 -13.92 -1.22
N TRP A 18 1.26 -13.37 -1.39
CA TRP A 18 1.53 -11.95 -1.19
C TRP A 18 2.31 -11.36 -2.37
N VAL A 19 1.93 -10.16 -2.78
CA VAL A 19 2.68 -9.36 -3.75
C VAL A 19 2.86 -7.95 -3.20
N GLN A 20 4.10 -7.46 -3.26
CA GLN A 20 4.42 -6.07 -2.95
C GLN A 20 4.30 -5.21 -4.21
N LEU A 21 3.66 -4.05 -4.08
CA LEU A 21 3.60 -3.00 -5.10
C LEU A 21 4.29 -1.76 -4.56
N ASP A 22 5.30 -1.30 -5.28
CA ASP A 22 6.12 -0.17 -4.89
C ASP A 22 5.53 1.13 -5.44
N GLU A 23 5.17 2.05 -4.54
CA GLU A 23 4.50 3.31 -4.85
C GLU A 23 5.23 4.52 -4.24
N PRO A 24 6.50 4.78 -4.63
CA PRO A 24 7.23 5.95 -4.12
C PRO A 24 6.61 7.29 -4.54
N ALA A 25 5.74 7.32 -5.55
CA ALA A 25 5.04 8.55 -5.92
C ALA A 25 4.05 9.02 -4.82
N LEU A 26 3.59 8.14 -3.94
CA LEU A 26 2.68 8.52 -2.83
C LEU A 26 3.32 9.41 -1.77
N VAL A 27 4.64 9.54 -1.73
CA VAL A 27 5.33 10.48 -0.82
C VAL A 27 5.49 11.89 -1.42
N GLN A 28 4.99 12.12 -2.64
CA GLN A 28 5.02 13.42 -3.31
C GLN A 28 3.67 14.14 -3.17
N ASP A 29 3.66 15.45 -3.42
CA ASP A 29 2.42 16.22 -3.50
C ASP A 29 1.65 15.81 -4.76
N LEU A 30 0.60 15.01 -4.59
CA LEU A 30 -0.18 14.47 -5.70
C LEU A 30 -1.39 15.35 -6.02
N PRO A 31 -1.55 15.83 -7.27
CA PRO A 31 -2.79 16.45 -7.72
C PRO A 31 -3.97 15.48 -7.57
N LEU A 32 -5.18 16.03 -7.39
CA LEU A 32 -6.40 15.23 -7.19
C LEU A 32 -6.62 14.15 -8.25
N ALA A 33 -6.30 14.43 -9.53
CA ALA A 33 -6.43 13.47 -10.61
C ALA A 33 -5.57 12.20 -10.40
N TRP A 34 -4.38 12.36 -9.79
CA TRP A 34 -3.49 11.25 -9.45
C TRP A 34 -3.99 10.48 -8.23
N GLN A 35 -4.46 11.17 -7.20
CA GLN A 35 -5.08 10.52 -6.03
C GLN A 35 -6.27 9.64 -6.46
N GLN A 36 -7.14 10.16 -7.34
CA GLN A 36 -8.26 9.40 -7.90
C GLN A 36 -7.80 8.24 -8.80
N ALA A 37 -6.66 8.39 -9.49
CA ALA A 37 -6.10 7.31 -10.27
C ALA A 37 -5.63 6.15 -9.37
N TYR A 38 -5.01 6.46 -8.23
CA TYR A 38 -4.66 5.48 -7.19
C TYR A 38 -5.89 4.72 -6.67
N GLU A 39 -6.95 5.42 -6.29
CA GLU A 39 -8.18 4.77 -5.80
C GLU A 39 -8.75 3.81 -6.86
N ARG A 40 -8.92 4.28 -8.11
CA ARG A 40 -9.41 3.42 -9.20
C ARG A 40 -8.49 2.24 -9.48
N ALA A 41 -7.18 2.44 -9.38
CA ALA A 41 -6.19 1.42 -9.63
C ALA A 41 -6.28 0.28 -8.64
N TYR A 42 -6.18 0.60 -7.35
CA TYR A 42 -6.17 -0.39 -6.30
C TYR A 42 -7.53 -1.05 -6.11
N HIS A 43 -8.64 -0.34 -6.33
CA HIS A 43 -9.97 -0.99 -6.38
C HIS A 43 -10.12 -2.01 -7.49
N ARG A 44 -9.36 -1.88 -8.59
CA ARG A 44 -9.34 -2.92 -9.62
C ARG A 44 -8.36 -4.05 -9.28
N LEU A 45 -7.24 -3.74 -8.65
CA LEU A 45 -6.24 -4.76 -8.27
C LEU A 45 -6.69 -5.63 -7.10
N GLN A 46 -7.59 -5.12 -6.23
CA GLN A 46 -8.12 -5.88 -5.09
C GLN A 46 -8.86 -7.17 -5.50
N SER A 47 -9.27 -7.30 -6.76
CA SER A 47 -9.94 -8.51 -7.26
C SER A 47 -8.99 -9.69 -7.46
N ALA A 48 -7.67 -9.47 -7.35
CA ALA A 48 -6.71 -10.55 -7.41
C ALA A 48 -6.87 -11.48 -6.18
N PRO A 49 -6.83 -12.81 -6.35
CA PRO A 49 -6.98 -13.77 -5.25
C PRO A 49 -5.68 -13.93 -4.44
N LEU A 50 -5.03 -12.82 -4.10
CA LEU A 50 -3.81 -12.75 -3.29
C LEU A 50 -3.79 -11.43 -2.50
N LYS A 51 -2.89 -11.33 -1.52
CA LYS A 51 -2.76 -10.16 -0.65
C LYS A 51 -1.79 -9.16 -1.26
N LEU A 52 -2.19 -7.89 -1.28
CA LEU A 52 -1.34 -6.80 -1.75
C LEU A 52 -0.71 -6.07 -0.56
N LEU A 53 0.60 -5.88 -0.63
CA LEU A 53 1.38 -5.01 0.25
C LEU A 53 1.75 -3.74 -0.54
N LEU A 54 1.22 -2.59 -0.13
CA LEU A 54 1.62 -1.31 -0.71
C LEU A 54 2.85 -0.78 0.02
N ALA A 55 3.93 -0.52 -0.71
CA ALA A 55 5.17 -0.02 -0.14
C ALA A 55 5.48 1.40 -0.60
N THR A 56 5.72 2.29 0.36
CA THR A 56 6.23 3.64 0.12
C THR A 56 7.62 3.78 0.74
N TYR A 57 8.43 4.66 0.16
CA TYR A 57 9.80 4.93 0.59
C TYR A 57 10.25 6.32 0.13
N PHE A 58 11.39 6.78 0.66
CA PHE A 58 12.01 8.08 0.41
C PHE A 58 11.43 9.27 1.18
N GLY A 59 10.36 9.08 1.96
CA GLY A 59 9.76 10.14 2.77
C GLY A 59 8.46 9.70 3.45
N GLY A 60 7.77 10.67 4.06
CA GLY A 60 6.46 10.47 4.67
C GLY A 60 5.32 10.59 3.67
N LEU A 61 4.17 9.99 3.99
CA LEU A 61 2.95 10.06 3.15
C LEU A 61 2.32 11.45 3.06
N GLY A 62 2.57 12.33 4.05
CA GLY A 62 2.03 13.69 4.08
C GLY A 62 0.52 13.73 3.86
N ASP A 63 0.09 14.59 2.93
CA ASP A 63 -1.33 14.76 2.56
C ASP A 63 -1.96 13.48 1.98
N ASN A 64 -1.16 12.57 1.44
CA ASN A 64 -1.64 11.29 0.90
C ASN A 64 -1.84 10.22 1.98
N LEU A 65 -1.58 10.48 3.27
CA LEU A 65 -1.80 9.53 4.35
C LEU A 65 -3.24 8.98 4.35
N SER A 66 -4.20 9.87 4.17
CA SER A 66 -5.62 9.50 4.11
C SER A 66 -5.96 8.66 2.88
N LEU A 67 -5.28 8.87 1.76
CA LEU A 67 -5.43 8.06 0.57
C LEU A 67 -4.84 6.66 0.81
N ALA A 68 -3.56 6.59 1.18
CA ALA A 68 -2.82 5.35 1.35
C ALA A 68 -3.48 4.38 2.35
N THR A 69 -4.01 4.91 3.46
CA THR A 69 -4.69 4.11 4.49
C THR A 69 -6.09 3.61 4.10
N ARG A 70 -6.69 4.17 3.04
CA ARG A 70 -8.00 3.72 2.51
C ARG A 70 -7.88 2.77 1.32
N LEU A 71 -6.71 2.66 0.71
CA LEU A 71 -6.53 1.76 -0.43
C LEU A 71 -6.81 0.31 0.01
N PRO A 72 -7.51 -0.50 -0.82
CA PRO A 72 -7.90 -1.86 -0.48
C PRO A 72 -6.71 -2.82 -0.58
N VAL A 73 -5.76 -2.68 0.34
CA VAL A 73 -4.55 -3.49 0.45
C VAL A 73 -4.52 -4.22 1.79
N ALA A 74 -3.86 -5.38 1.79
CA ALA A 74 -3.74 -6.21 2.99
C ALA A 74 -2.61 -5.72 3.93
N GLY A 75 -1.69 -4.90 3.42
CA GLY A 75 -0.62 -4.31 4.23
C GLY A 75 -0.15 -2.97 3.65
N LEU A 76 0.37 -2.12 4.54
CA LEU A 76 0.95 -0.83 4.22
C LEU A 76 2.36 -0.74 4.81
N HIS A 77 3.37 -0.63 3.95
CA HIS A 77 4.76 -0.37 4.31
C HIS A 77 5.09 1.13 4.18
N ILE A 78 5.67 1.69 5.24
CA ILE A 78 6.01 3.11 5.38
C ILE A 78 7.50 3.30 5.70
N ASP A 79 8.05 4.45 5.30
CA ASP A 79 9.42 4.84 5.63
C ASP A 79 9.54 5.38 7.05
N ALA A 80 9.81 4.49 8.00
CA ALA A 80 10.05 4.86 9.39
C ALA A 80 11.50 5.35 9.65
N VAL A 81 12.39 5.32 8.66
CA VAL A 81 13.78 5.81 8.80
C VAL A 81 13.85 7.30 8.49
N ARG A 82 13.27 7.73 7.36
CA ARG A 82 13.30 9.12 6.93
C ARG A 82 12.14 9.95 7.49
N ALA A 83 11.03 9.30 7.82
CA ALA A 83 9.86 9.95 8.41
C ALA A 83 9.32 9.15 9.61
N PRO A 84 10.13 8.95 10.68
CA PRO A 84 9.70 8.20 11.87
C PRO A 84 8.45 8.78 12.55
N GLN A 85 8.22 10.08 12.42
CA GLN A 85 7.08 10.79 13.02
C GLN A 85 5.75 10.38 12.41
N GLN A 86 5.73 9.83 11.18
CA GLN A 86 4.48 9.43 10.52
C GLN A 86 3.87 8.16 11.13
N VAL A 87 4.67 7.37 11.87
CA VAL A 87 4.27 6.05 12.38
C VAL A 87 3.03 6.15 13.26
N GLU A 88 3.00 7.11 14.19
CA GLU A 88 1.85 7.33 15.08
C GLU A 88 0.60 7.69 14.27
N SER A 89 0.72 8.64 13.34
CA SER A 89 -0.40 9.06 12.48
C SER A 89 -0.95 7.92 11.60
N VAL A 90 -0.08 7.02 11.15
CA VAL A 90 -0.49 5.83 10.38
C VAL A 90 -1.24 4.85 11.27
N ILE A 91 -0.73 4.56 12.47
CA ILE A 91 -1.38 3.66 13.43
C ILE A 91 -2.76 4.20 13.82
N ASP A 92 -2.84 5.49 14.18
CA ASP A 92 -4.10 6.15 14.55
C ASP A 92 -5.12 6.07 13.42
N ARG A 93 -4.67 6.20 12.17
CA ARG A 93 -5.54 6.20 11.00
C ARG A 93 -6.05 4.80 10.62
N LEU A 94 -5.22 3.78 10.77
CA LEU A 94 -5.60 2.38 10.51
C LEU A 94 -6.54 1.86 11.62
N GLY A 95 -6.35 2.31 12.86
CA GLY A 95 -7.13 1.84 13.99
C GLY A 95 -6.91 0.35 14.33
N PRO A 96 -7.48 -0.12 15.46
CA PRO A 96 -7.19 -1.44 16.02
C PRO A 96 -7.76 -2.64 15.24
N SER A 97 -8.66 -2.41 14.28
CA SER A 97 -9.32 -3.46 13.47
C SER A 97 -8.76 -3.61 12.05
N SER A 98 -7.77 -2.80 11.67
CA SER A 98 -7.11 -2.95 10.37
C SER A 98 -6.06 -4.05 10.46
N GLY A 99 -6.33 -5.20 9.85
CA GLY A 99 -5.42 -6.35 9.74
C GLY A 99 -4.10 -6.09 8.99
N ALA A 100 -3.75 -4.82 8.76
CA ALA A 100 -2.57 -4.34 8.05
C ALA A 100 -1.33 -4.15 8.96
N ILE A 101 -1.50 -4.14 10.28
CA ILE A 101 -0.41 -3.87 11.24
C ILE A 101 0.18 -5.21 11.71
N GLY A 102 1.11 -5.77 10.95
CA GLY A 102 1.66 -7.07 11.31
C GLY A 102 2.96 -7.51 10.67
N TRP A 103 3.76 -6.61 10.06
CA TRP A 103 5.08 -7.03 9.54
C TRP A 103 6.13 -5.93 9.75
N PHE A 104 6.64 -5.86 10.98
CA PHE A 104 7.91 -5.20 11.27
C PHE A 104 9.01 -6.16 10.77
N TYR A 105 9.60 -5.89 9.59
CA TYR A 105 10.70 -6.67 9.07
C TYR A 105 11.91 -6.53 10.01
N ARG A 106 12.16 -7.56 10.83
CA ARG A 106 13.45 -7.78 11.48
C ARG A 106 14.37 -8.45 10.46
N TRP A 107 15.28 -7.67 9.86
CA TRP A 107 16.50 -8.22 9.28
C TRP A 107 17.53 -8.38 10.42
N THR A 108 17.51 -9.53 11.09
CA THR A 108 18.68 -10.20 11.70
C THR A 108 18.41 -11.70 11.75
#